data_AF-A0A2L0MXH7-F1
#
_entry.id   AF-A0A2L0MXH7-F1
#
_cell.length_a   1.000
_cell.length_b   1.000
_cell.length_c   1.000
_cell.angle_alpha   90.00
_cell.angle_beta   90.00
_cell.angle_gamma   90.00
#
_symmetry.space_group_name_H-M   'P 1'
#
loop_
_entity.id
_entity.type
_entity.pdbx_description
1 polymer ?
#
loop_
_entity_poly.entity_id
_entity_poly.type
_entity_poly.pdbx_seq_one_letter_code
_entity_poly.pdbx_strand_id
1 'polypeptide(L)' 'MIIVEYRRSEVVAILERAGYREEAEEALRVLPDPVDLDRLAAWGQEHGITRDGLISRLGGSS' A
#
# COMPACT_ATOMS: atom_id res chain seq x y z
N MET A 1 -13.99 17.91 -1.51
CA MET A 1 -12.92 16.93 -1.73
C MET A 1 -12.92 16.00 -0.54
N ILE A 2 -13.20 14.70 -0.72
CA ILE A 2 -13.12 13.73 0.38
C ILE A 2 -11.68 13.24 0.41
N ILE A 3 -11.01 13.46 1.54
CA ILE A 3 -9.65 12.96 1.78
C ILE A 3 -9.83 11.50 2.18
N VAL A 4 -9.31 10.58 1.37
CA VAL A 4 -9.38 9.14 1.69
C VAL A 4 -8.10 8.79 2.41
N GLU A 5 -8.23 8.41 3.67
CA GLU A 5 -7.14 8.05 4.56
C GLU A 5 -7.19 6.55 4.87
N TYR A 6 -6.03 5.91 4.89
CA TYR A 6 -5.84 4.51 5.26
C TYR A 6 -5.01 4.41 6.52
N ARG A 7 -5.27 3.40 7.33
CA ARG A 7 -4.35 3.06 8.42
C ARG A 7 -3.10 2.42 7.84
N ARG A 8 -1.95 2.76 8.41
CA ARG A 8 -0.66 2.15 8.05
C ARG A 8 -0.71 0.64 8.20
N SER A 9 -1.36 0.14 9.25
CA SER A 9 -1.53 -1.29 9.49
C SER A 9 -2.28 -2.00 8.36
N GLU A 10 -3.29 -1.34 7.77
CA GLU A 10 -4.05 -1.88 6.64
C GLU A 10 -3.18 -1.93 5.38
N VAL A 11 -2.41 -0.87 5.12
CA VAL A 11 -1.47 -0.82 3.99
C VAL A 11 -0.43 -1.93 4.10
N VAL A 12 0.19 -2.08 5.28
CA VAL A 12 1.17 -3.13 5.56
C VAL A 12 0.57 -4.52 5.35
N ALA A 13 -0.63 -4.77 5.87
CA ALA A 13 -1.31 -6.05 5.68
C ALA A 13 -1.59 -6.36 4.20
N ILE A 14 -1.93 -5.35 3.41
CA ILE A 14 -2.14 -5.48 1.96
C ILE A 14 -0.82 -5.82 1.23
N LEU A 15 0.27 -5.13 1.58
CA LEU A 15 1.59 -5.33 1.01
C LEU A 15 2.14 -6.74 1.32
N GLU A 16 2.04 -7.17 2.58
CA GLU A 16 2.39 -8.53 3.02
C GLU A 16 1.64 -9.59 2.20
N ARG A 17 0.32 -9.43 2.05
CA ARG A 17 -0.53 -10.36 1.28
C ARG A 17 -0.20 -10.38 -0.21
N ALA A 18 0.28 -9.27 -0.75
CA ALA A 18 0.72 -9.16 -2.14
C ALA A 18 2.19 -9.59 -2.36
N GLY A 19 2.87 -10.08 -1.31
CA GLY A 19 4.25 -10.57 -1.36
C GLY A 19 5.33 -9.49 -1.31
N TYR A 20 4.96 -8.24 -0.99
CA TYR A 20 5.87 -7.10 -0.86
C TYR A 20 6.31 -6.94 0.60
N ARG A 21 7.01 -7.95 1.12
CA ARG A 21 7.39 -8.01 2.54
C ARG A 21 8.39 -6.92 2.94
N GLU A 22 9.36 -6.65 2.07
CA GLU A 22 10.38 -5.64 2.32
C GLU A 22 9.75 -4.23 2.34
N GLU A 23 8.85 -3.97 1.40
CA GLU A 23 8.12 -2.72 1.27
C GLU A 23 7.06 -2.57 2.37
N ALA A 24 6.50 -3.66 2.89
CA ALA A 24 5.63 -3.64 4.05
C ALA A 24 6.38 -3.21 5.32
N GLU A 25 7.57 -3.75 5.57
CA GLU A 25 8.44 -3.32 6.68
C GLU A 25 8.90 -1.87 6.54
N GLU A 26 9.14 -1.41 5.31
CA GLU A 26 9.49 -0.03 5.06
C GLU A 26 8.27 0.90 5.23
N ALA A 27 7.12 0.54 4.68
CA ALA A 27 5.85 1.24 4.87
C ALA A 27 5.53 1.43 6.35
N LEU A 28 5.77 0.40 7.16
CA LEU A 28 5.56 0.46 8.61
C LEU A 28 6.43 1.53 9.28
N ARG A 29 7.64 1.77 8.77
CA ARG A 29 8.62 2.73 9.32
C ARG A 29 8.46 4.14 8.76
N VAL A 30 8.15 4.27 7.47
CA VAL A 30 8.21 5.53 6.73
C VAL A 30 6.86 6.20 6.58
N LEU A 31 5.78 5.44 6.34
CA LEU A 31 4.46 6.04 6.13
C LEU A 31 3.92 6.61 7.45
N PRO A 32 3.13 7.69 7.42
CA PRO A 32 2.38 8.16 8.58
C PRO A 32 1.21 7.22 8.93
N ASP A 33 0.60 7.40 10.11
CA ASP A 33 -0.66 6.72 10.48
C ASP A 33 -1.61 7.78 11.06
N PRO A 34 -2.73 8.12 10.40
CA PRO A 34 -3.17 7.63 9.07
C PRO A 34 -2.32 8.14 7.90
N VAL A 35 -2.45 7.50 6.73
CA VAL A 35 -1.81 7.90 5.46
C VAL A 35 -2.88 8.22 4.41
N ASP A 36 -2.75 9.39 3.79
CA ASP A 36 -3.63 9.81 2.70
C ASP A 36 -3.36 9.03 1.42
N LEU A 37 -4.40 8.81 0.61
CA LEU A 37 -4.32 8.09 -0.66
C LEU A 37 -3.27 8.68 -1.63
N ASP A 38 -3.14 10.00 -1.69
CA ASP A 38 -2.17 10.67 -2.56
C ASP A 38 -0.72 10.35 -2.16
N ARG A 39 -0.45 10.40 -0.85
CA ARG A 39 0.86 10.07 -0.29
C ARG A 39 1.18 8.59 -0.44
N LEU A 40 0.19 7.73 -0.23
CA LEU A 40 0.32 6.29 -0.45
C LEU A 40 0.60 5.97 -1.92
N ALA A 41 -0.06 6.68 -2.85
CA ALA A 41 0.15 6.52 -4.28
C ALA A 41 1.56 6.98 -4.67
N ALA A 42 2.02 8.14 -4.19
CA ALA A 42 3.37 8.63 -4.44
C ALA A 42 4.44 7.67 -3.91
N TRP A 43 4.30 7.19 -2.67
CA TRP A 43 5.19 6.19 -2.12
C TRP A 43 5.15 4.90 -2.94
N GLY A 44 3.96 4.39 -3.28
CA GLY A 44 3.83 3.19 -4.12
C GLY A 44 4.53 3.32 -5.47
N GLN A 45 4.46 4.48 -6.14
CA GLN A 45 5.17 4.72 -7.39
C GLN A 45 6.70 4.60 -7.26
N GLU A 46 7.29 5.15 -6.20
CA GLU A 46 8.73 5.04 -5.93
C GLU A 46 9.19 3.57 -5.76
N HIS A 47 8.31 2.72 -5.23
CA HIS A 47 8.55 1.29 -5.05
C HIS A 47 8.08 0.41 -6.22
N GLY A 48 7.57 1.01 -7.31
CA GLY A 48 7.00 0.25 -8.44
C GLY A 48 5.68 -0.46 -8.11
N ILE A 49 5.04 -0.12 -7.00
CA ILE A 49 3.78 -0.68 -6.53
C ILE A 49 2.63 0.16 -7.08
N THR A 50 1.81 -0.46 -7.93
CA THR A 50 0.58 0.16 -8.45
C THR A 50 -0.65 -0.47 -7.81
N ARG A 51 -1.73 0.31 -7.70
CA ARG A 51 -3.02 -0.22 -7.24
C ARG A 51 -3.51 -1.39 -8.09
N ASP A 52 -3.33 -1.30 -9.41
CA ASP A 52 -3.68 -2.38 -10.35
C ASP A 52 -2.84 -3.63 -10.09
N GLY A 53 -1.52 -3.48 -9.90
CA GLY A 53 -0.63 -4.59 -9.54
C GLY A 53 -0.99 -5.24 -8.20
N LEU A 54 -1.41 -4.46 -7.20
CA LEU A 54 -1.94 -4.98 -5.94
C LEU A 54 -3.24 -5.76 -6.16
N ILE A 55 -4.20 -5.22 -6.92
CA ILE A 55 -5.46 -5.91 -7.24
C ILE A 55 -5.19 -7.21 -7.99
N SER A 56 -4.28 -7.22 -8.97
CA SER A 56 -3.91 -8.42 -9.72
C SER A 56 -3.27 -9.50 -8.83
N ARG A 57 -2.49 -9.12 -7.80
CA ARG A 57 -1.88 -10.07 -6.86
C ARG A 57 -2.83 -10.55 -5.78
N LEU A 58 -3.76 -9.71 -5.33
CA LEU A 58 -4.75 -10.05 -4.29
C LEU A 58 -5.99 -10.76 -4.87
N GLY A 59 -6.32 -10.49 -6.14
CA GLY A 59 -7.45 -11.03 -6.88
C GLY A 59 -7.09 -12.17 -7.83
N GLY A 60 -5.94 -12.83 -7.61
CA GLY A 60 -5.49 -14.00 -8.37
C GLY A 60 -6.28 -15.27 -8.09
N SER A 61 -7.59 -15.25 -8.27
CA SER A 61 -8.44 -16.39 -8.66
C SER A 61 -9.80 -15.85 -9.06
N SER A 62 -10.21 -16.18 -10.30
CA SER A 62 -11.60 -16.09 -10.75
C SER A 62 -12.56 -16.86 -9.84
#